data_AF-A0A7D6VJI7-F1
#
_entry.id   AF-A0A7D6VJI7-F1
#
_cell.length_a   1.000
_cell.length_b   1.000
_cell.length_c   1.000
_cell.angle_alpha   90.00
_cell.angle_beta   90.00
_cell.angle_gamma   90.00
#
_symmetry.space_group_name_H-M   'P 1'
#
loop_
_entity.id
_entity.type
_entity.pdbx_description
1 polymer ?
#
loop_
_entity_poly.entity_id
_entity_poly.type
_entity_poly.pdbx_seq_one_letter_code
_entity_poly.pdbx_strand_id
1 'polypeptide(L)'
;MNTISMLVMALGVIQQLAAVVTIALVFRRDRRAPIAAMAVGAASAIGFTVVHLLPDWFGPLSDSFINPPASARVTGFSWFAALFEIVAALAIAAAGLRARAGRG
;
A
#
# COMPACT_ATOMS: atom_id res chain seq x y z
N MET A 1 -1.64 -23.22 13.64
CA MET A 1 -1.24 -22.82 12.27
C MET A 1 -0.90 -21.35 12.33
N ASN A 2 0.33 -20.95 11.97
CA ASN A 2 0.74 -19.55 12.00
C ASN A 2 -0.13 -18.75 11.01
N THR A 3 -0.96 -17.85 11.54
CA THR A 3 -1.94 -17.07 10.76
C THR A 3 -1.31 -15.93 9.95
N ILE A 4 0.02 -15.76 10.05
CA ILE A 4 0.75 -14.64 9.45
C ILE A 4 1.45 -15.12 8.18
N SER A 5 1.04 -14.60 7.03
CA SER A 5 1.75 -14.82 5.76
C SER A 5 3.07 -14.07 5.77
N MET A 6 4.19 -14.81 5.80
CA MET A 6 5.53 -14.22 5.68
C MET A 6 5.69 -13.43 4.37
N LEU A 7 4.99 -13.85 3.31
CA LEU A 7 4.99 -13.16 2.03
C LEU A 7 4.31 -11.79 2.13
N VAL A 8 3.12 -11.73 2.74
CA VAL A 8 2.41 -10.45 2.96
C VAL A 8 3.24 -9.51 3.83
N MET A 9 3.86 -10.01 4.91
CA MET A 9 4.76 -9.20 5.73
C MET A 9 5.96 -8.66 4.94
N ALA A 10 6.63 -9.52 4.15
CA ALA A 10 7.77 -9.10 3.34
C ALA A 10 7.37 -8.02 2.32
N LEU A 11 6.23 -8.20 1.65
CA LEU A 11 5.68 -7.21 0.72
C LEU A 11 5.34 -5.89 1.42
N GLY A 12 4.75 -5.94 2.62
CA GLY A 12 4.48 -4.77 3.44
C GLY A 12 5.76 -4.00 3.81
N VAL A 13 6.82 -4.71 4.20
CA VAL A 13 8.13 -4.08 4.50
C VAL A 13 8.72 -3.43 3.24
N ILE A 14 8.68 -4.12 2.09
CA ILE A 14 9.16 -3.58 0.81
C ILE A 14 8.38 -2.31 0.44
N GLN A 15 7.05 -2.33 0.61
CA GLN A 15 6.18 -1.18 0.36
C GLN A 15 6.53 0.01 1.25
N GLN A 16 6.71 -0.22 2.56
CA GLN A 16 7.11 0.82 3.51
C GLN A 16 8.47 1.45 3.15
N LEU A 17 9.47 0.63 2.80
CA LEU A 17 10.76 1.12 2.35
C LEU A 17 10.65 1.95 1.06
N ALA A 18 9.83 1.50 0.10
CA ALA A 18 9.58 2.25 -1.13
C ALA A 18 8.88 3.59 -0.87
N ALA A 19 7.96 3.64 0.09
CA ALA A 19 7.32 4.87 0.53
C ALA A 19 8.33 5.84 1.16
N VAL A 20 9.20 5.36 2.07
CA VAL A 20 10.27 6.17 2.66
C VAL A 20 11.22 6.73 1.60
N VAL A 21 11.62 5.91 0.62
CA VAL A 21 12.46 6.38 -0.51
C VAL A 21 11.71 7.45 -1.32
N THR A 22 10.42 7.25 -1.59
CA THR A 22 9.60 8.23 -2.32
C THR A 22 9.55 9.56 -1.58
N ILE A 23 9.32 9.54 -0.27
CA ILE A 23 9.33 10.72 0.59
C ILE A 23 10.71 11.41 0.54
N ALA A 24 11.79 10.65 0.66
CA ALA A 24 13.16 11.19 0.57
C ALA A 24 13.42 11.85 -0.80
N LEU A 25 12.94 11.28 -1.90
CA LEU A 25 13.04 11.88 -3.24
C LEU A 25 12.28 13.21 -3.32
N VAL A 26 11.07 13.27 -2.73
CA VAL A 26 10.27 14.51 -2.65
C VAL A 26 11.02 15.61 -1.90
N PHE A 27 11.54 15.31 -0.70
CA PHE A 27 12.29 16.28 0.10
C PHE A 27 13.60 16.74 -0.58
N ARG A 28 14.25 15.86 -1.34
CA ARG A 28 15.43 16.20 -2.15
C ARG A 28 15.10 16.95 -3.44
N ARG A 29 13.82 17.19 -3.74
CA ARG A 29 13.34 17.75 -5.00
C ARG A 29 13.87 17.00 -6.23
N ASP A 30 14.06 15.69 -6.11
CA ASP A 30 14.58 14.85 -7.19
C ASP A 30 13.57 14.79 -8.34
N ARG A 31 14.07 14.87 -9.58
CA ARG A 31 13.23 14.79 -10.80
C ARG A 31 12.42 13.49 -10.91
N ARG A 32 12.84 12.43 -10.24
CA ARG A 32 12.17 11.12 -10.18
C ARG A 32 11.05 11.05 -9.16
N ALA A 33 10.95 12.02 -8.24
CA ALA A 33 9.94 12.01 -7.18
C ALA A 33 8.49 11.88 -7.71
N PRO A 34 8.08 12.57 -8.80
CA PRO A 34 6.72 12.40 -9.33
C PRO A 34 6.46 10.99 -9.85
N ILE A 35 7.43 10.38 -10.54
CA ILE A 35 7.33 9.01 -11.07
C ILE A 35 7.28 8.00 -9.94
N ALA A 36 8.14 8.15 -8.92
CA ALA A 36 8.16 7.30 -7.74
C ALA A 36 6.81 7.37 -6.99
N ALA A 37 6.28 8.58 -6.77
CA ALA A 37 4.98 8.78 -6.12
C ALA A 37 3.83 8.11 -6.89
N MET A 38 3.80 8.26 -8.22
CA MET A 38 2.82 7.57 -9.06
C MET A 38 2.90 6.05 -8.91
N ALA A 39 4.10 5.48 -9.06
CA ALA A 39 4.29 4.03 -9.06
C ALA A 39 4.03 3.41 -7.68
N VAL A 40 4.65 3.97 -6.64
CA VAL A 40 4.52 3.46 -5.27
C VAL A 40 3.11 3.67 -4.73
N GLY A 41 2.50 4.84 -4.97
CA GLY A 41 1.12 5.09 -4.56
C GLY A 41 0.12 4.15 -5.25
N ALA A 42 0.21 3.98 -6.57
CA ALA A 42 -0.68 3.07 -7.28
C ALA A 42 -0.48 1.60 -6.86
N ALA A 43 0.77 1.15 -6.79
CA ALA A 43 1.09 -0.21 -6.36
C ALA A 43 0.63 -0.50 -4.93
N SER A 44 0.80 0.46 -4.01
CA SER A 44 0.37 0.31 -2.61
C SER A 44 -1.16 0.25 -2.50
N ALA A 45 -1.89 1.13 -3.21
CA ALA A 45 -3.35 1.13 -3.21
C ALA A 45 -3.93 -0.19 -3.75
N ILE A 46 -3.39 -0.67 -4.89
CA ILE A 46 -3.79 -1.96 -5.47
C ILE A 46 -3.44 -3.10 -4.52
N GLY A 47 -2.21 -3.12 -4.00
CA GLY A 47 -1.73 -4.16 -3.10
C GLY A 47 -2.57 -4.28 -1.84
N PHE A 48 -2.84 -3.17 -1.15
CA PHE A 48 -3.67 -3.18 0.06
C PHE A 48 -5.10 -3.62 -0.22
N THR A 49 -5.66 -3.20 -1.35
CA THR A 49 -7.00 -3.63 -1.78
C THR A 49 -7.04 -5.13 -2.01
N VAL A 50 -6.10 -5.67 -2.79
CA VAL A 50 -6.04 -7.11 -3.12
C VAL A 50 -5.79 -7.96 -1.87
N VAL A 51 -4.87 -7.55 -1.00
CA VAL A 51 -4.49 -8.32 0.19
C VAL A 51 -5.61 -8.34 1.22
N HIS A 52 -6.28 -7.21 1.48
CA HIS A 52 -7.18 -7.09 2.64
C HIS A 52 -8.67 -7.01 2.30
N LEU A 53 -9.05 -6.48 1.13
CA LEU A 53 -10.45 -6.25 0.76
C LEU A 53 -11.03 -7.31 -0.15
N LEU A 54 -10.20 -8.02 -0.91
CA LEU A 54 -10.67 -9.16 -1.69
C LEU A 54 -10.77 -10.39 -0.78
N PRO A 55 -11.68 -11.34 -1.07
CA PRO A 55 -11.68 -12.63 -0.42
C PRO A 55 -10.36 -13.37 -0.66
N ASP A 56 -10.17 -14.52 -0.03
CA ASP A 56 -8.96 -15.35 -0.06
C ASP A 56 -8.58 -15.98 -1.42
N TRP A 57 -9.07 -15.40 -2.52
CA TRP A 57 -8.85 -15.80 -3.91
C TRP A 57 -7.39 -15.98 -4.29
N PHE A 58 -6.46 -15.26 -3.64
CA PHE A 58 -5.02 -15.29 -3.96
C PHE A 58 -4.17 -16.07 -2.96
N GLY A 59 -4.78 -16.90 -2.10
CA GLY A 59 -4.09 -17.81 -1.20
C GLY A 59 -3.03 -17.09 -0.33
N PRO A 60 -1.71 -17.41 -0.44
CA PRO A 60 -0.66 -16.80 0.38
C PRO A 60 -0.50 -15.28 0.26
N LEU A 61 -1.06 -14.67 -0.80
CA LEU A 61 -1.08 -13.22 -1.03
C LEU A 61 -2.31 -12.52 -0.41
N SER A 62 -3.14 -13.26 0.34
CA SER A 62 -4.30 -12.72 1.05
C SER A 62 -4.02 -12.63 2.55
N ASP A 63 -4.44 -11.51 3.13
CA ASP A 63 -4.68 -11.33 4.57
C ASP A 63 -6.05 -10.65 4.72
N SER A 64 -7.07 -11.31 4.14
CA SER A 64 -8.40 -10.73 3.95
C SER A 64 -9.09 -10.40 5.27
N PHE A 65 -9.71 -9.22 5.31
CA PHE A 65 -10.58 -8.80 6.40
C PHE A 65 -12.03 -9.24 6.21
N ILE A 66 -12.34 -9.91 5.09
CA ILE A 66 -13.66 -10.46 4.79
C ILE A 66 -13.71 -11.90 5.27
N ASN A 67 -14.63 -12.18 6.20
CA ASN A 67 -14.74 -13.49 6.88
C ASN A 67 -13.41 -14.01 7.46
N PRO A 68 -12.65 -13.19 8.21
CA PRO A 68 -11.34 -13.60 8.71
C PRO A 68 -11.51 -14.68 9.79
N PRO A 69 -10.58 -15.64 9.89
CA PRO A 69 -10.58 -16.59 10.99
C PRO A 69 -10.40 -15.83 12.32
N ALA A 70 -11.00 -16.32 13.41
CA ALA A 70 -10.94 -15.65 14.72
C ALA A 70 -9.50 -15.38 15.21
N SER A 71 -8.52 -16.17 14.75
CA SER A 71 -7.10 -15.98 15.07
C SER A 71 -6.46 -14.74 14.41
N ALA A 72 -7.05 -14.18 13.36
CA ALA A 72 -6.50 -13.01 12.64
C ALA A 72 -6.65 -11.70 13.43
N ARG A 73 -7.55 -11.65 14.43
CA ARG A 73 -7.75 -10.49 15.32
C ARG A 73 -7.96 -9.16 14.58
N VAL A 74 -8.65 -9.19 13.44
CA VAL A 74 -9.02 -7.98 12.69
C VAL A 74 -9.93 -7.11 13.56
N THR A 75 -9.53 -5.86 13.76
CA THR A 75 -10.28 -4.88 14.58
C THR A 75 -10.76 -3.71 13.74
N GLY A 76 -11.59 -2.83 14.31
CA GLY A 76 -11.93 -1.56 13.66
C GLY A 76 -10.71 -0.69 13.34
N PHE A 77 -9.64 -0.77 14.14
CA PHE A 77 -8.40 -0.07 13.85
C PHE A 77 -7.67 -0.68 12.64
N SER A 78 -7.70 -2.01 12.49
CA SER A 78 -7.16 -2.69 11.29
C SER A 78 -7.85 -2.19 10.02
N TRP A 79 -9.19 -2.10 10.05
CA TRP A 79 -9.98 -1.54 8.95
C TRP A 79 -9.63 -0.09 8.65
N PHE A 80 -9.58 0.77 9.68
CA PHE A 80 -9.18 2.15 9.52
C PHE A 80 -7.79 2.27 8.88
N ALA A 81 -6.80 1.52 9.38
CA ALA A 81 -5.44 1.56 8.87
C ALA A 81 -5.37 1.14 7.39
N ALA A 82 -6.03 0.05 7.00
CA ALA A 82 -6.02 -0.41 5.61
C ALA A 82 -6.71 0.58 4.66
N LEU A 83 -7.88 1.10 5.04
CA LEU A 83 -8.59 2.08 4.21
C LEU A 83 -7.85 3.42 4.13
N PHE A 84 -7.28 3.88 5.24
CA PHE A 84 -6.46 5.08 5.28
C PHE A 84 -5.23 4.93 4.37
N GLU A 85 -4.54 3.79 4.43
CA GLU A 85 -3.39 3.50 3.58
C GLU A 85 -3.78 3.54 2.09
N ILE A 86 -4.90 2.93 1.71
CA ILE A 86 -5.39 2.97 0.32
C ILE A 86 -5.65 4.41 -0.13
N VAL A 87 -6.36 5.20 0.68
CA VAL A 87 -6.67 6.60 0.36
C VAL A 87 -5.39 7.45 0.28
N ALA A 88 -4.46 7.29 1.22
CA ALA A 88 -3.19 7.99 1.22
C ALA A 88 -2.35 7.63 -0.01
N ALA A 89 -2.28 6.34 -0.36
CA ALA A 89 -1.57 5.84 -1.52
C ALA A 89 -2.13 6.40 -2.83
N LEU A 90 -3.47 6.46 -2.96
CA LEU A 90 -4.14 7.12 -4.10
C LEU A 90 -3.84 8.61 -4.16
N ALA A 91 -3.85 9.30 -3.02
CA ALA A 91 -3.52 10.73 -2.95
C ALA A 91 -2.07 11.00 -3.37
N ILE A 92 -1.12 10.16 -2.94
CA ILE A 92 0.29 10.23 -3.35
C ILE A 92 0.43 9.99 -4.86
N ALA A 93 -0.26 8.99 -5.41
CA ALA A 93 -0.22 8.70 -6.84
C ALA A 93 -0.77 9.88 -7.67
N ALA A 94 -1.90 10.45 -7.25
CA ALA A 94 -2.51 11.62 -7.89
C ALA A 94 -1.61 12.87 -7.79
N ALA A 95 -0.96 13.08 -6.64
CA ALA A 95 -0.01 14.18 -6.46
C ALA A 95 1.20 14.02 -7.40
N GLY A 96 1.75 12.80 -7.53
CA GLY A 96 2.82 12.51 -8.48
C GLY A 96 2.41 12.79 -9.93
N LEU A 97 1.19 12.39 -10.33
CA LEU A 97 0.65 12.65 -11.66
C LEU A 97 0.54 14.16 -11.94
N ARG A 98 -0.06 14.92 -11.00
CA ARG A 98 -0.18 16.39 -11.13
C ARG A 98 1.18 17.08 -11.19
N ALA A 99 2.12 16.69 -10.32
CA ALA A 99 3.46 17.26 -10.28
C ALA A 99 4.30 16.96 -11.53
N ARG A 100 3.97 15.89 -12.25
CA ARG A 100 4.55 15.56 -13.56
C ARG A 100 3.89 16.35 -14.69
N ALA A 101 2.57 16.50 -14.67
CA ALA A 101 1.83 17.26 -15.67
C ALA A 101 2.23 18.74 -15.70
N GLY A 102 2.49 19.36 -14.54
CA GLY A 102 2.96 20.76 -14.47
C GLY A 102 4.44 20.98 -14.83
N ARG A 103 5.16 19.93 -15.25
CA ARG A 103 6.57 20.02 -15.70
C ARG A 103 6.74 19.92 -17.22
N GLY A 104 5.67 19.65 -17.97
CA GLY A 104 5.63 19.72 -19.42
C GLY A 104 5.09 21.07 -19.87
#